data_AF-V4HG31-F1
#
_entry.id   AF-V4HG31-F1
#
_cell.length_a   1.000
_cell.length_b   1.000
_cell.length_c   1.000
_cell.angle_alpha   90.00
_cell.angle_beta   90.00
_cell.angle_gamma   90.00
#
_symmetry.space_group_name_H-M   'P 1'
#
loop_
_entity.id
_entity.type
_entity.pdbx_description
1 polymer ?
#
loop_
_entity_poly.entity_id
_entity_poly.type
_entity_poly.pdbx_seq_one_letter_code
_entity_poly.pdbx_strand_id
1 'polypeptide(L)'
;MDKNYHIFSDGRIERSEDTIRLETADGEKKHIPVEHAEAIYLHGQIDYNTRLMSFLNDHGVAVHVFGWNDRYAGSLMPERGQTSGRTVVEQVRAYDDPEQRQSLAASFVRGSIHNMRTNVTYYDSREYELGDVIENLDDATARIGDAADISELMGVEATARRAYYRTFEAVLPDSFAFDGREYNPPPNPVNALISFGNSMVYANCVSAIRATALDPTISYLHEPGERRYSLSLDIADLFKPVLTDRLLFRLVNRKQISRDDFRDEVGSCLLNEEGRTTFLKEFEQTLERTVEHPTLNRKVSYQYLLRLEAYKLKKHLLTGESYDSFKRWW
;
A
#
# COMPACT_ATOMS: atom_id res chain seq x y z
N MET A 1 -19.47 6.03 -5.00
CA MET A 1 -18.07 6.10 -4.53
C MET A 1 -17.56 4.71 -4.71
N ASP A 2 -16.51 4.55 -5.51
CA ASP A 2 -15.99 3.23 -5.88
C ASP A 2 -15.42 2.54 -4.64
N LYS A 3 -15.52 1.21 -4.58
CA LYS A 3 -15.18 0.39 -3.40
C LYS A 3 -14.37 -0.83 -3.78
N ASN A 4 -13.45 -1.23 -2.91
CA ASN A 4 -12.82 -2.54 -3.03
C ASN A 4 -13.77 -3.62 -2.50
N TYR A 5 -13.82 -4.77 -3.16
CA TYR A 5 -14.60 -5.93 -2.73
C TYR A 5 -13.66 -7.08 -2.35
N HIS A 6 -13.71 -7.50 -1.08
CA HIS A 6 -12.88 -8.58 -0.56
C HIS A 6 -13.71 -9.86 -0.40
N ILE A 7 -13.20 -10.96 -0.96
CA ILE A 7 -13.87 -12.26 -0.95
C ILE A 7 -12.99 -13.26 -0.20
N PHE A 8 -13.42 -13.59 1.02
CA PHE A 8 -12.75 -14.57 1.89
C PHE A 8 -13.35 -15.96 1.79
N SER A 9 -14.66 -16.05 1.58
CA SER A 9 -15.35 -17.33 1.51
C SER A 9 -14.95 -18.11 0.27
N ASP A 10 -14.64 -19.39 0.44
CA ASP A 10 -14.44 -20.32 -0.68
C ASP A 10 -15.72 -20.42 -1.52
N GLY A 11 -15.57 -20.60 -2.82
CA GLY A 11 -16.72 -20.71 -3.72
C GLY A 11 -16.40 -20.35 -5.17
N ARG A 12 -17.42 -19.88 -5.88
CA ARG A 12 -17.34 -19.51 -7.29
C ARG A 12 -17.80 -18.08 -7.52
N ILE A 13 -17.02 -17.33 -8.28
CA ILE A 13 -17.43 -16.03 -8.80
C ILE A 13 -17.71 -16.12 -10.29
N GLU A 14 -18.82 -15.52 -10.72
CA GLU A 14 -19.18 -15.47 -12.14
C GLU A 14 -19.96 -14.20 -12.48
N ARG A 15 -19.99 -13.88 -13.78
CA ARG A 15 -20.91 -12.86 -14.30
C ARG A 15 -22.34 -13.38 -14.18
N SER A 16 -23.21 -12.57 -13.58
CA SER A 16 -24.66 -12.78 -13.57
C SER A 16 -25.30 -11.51 -14.11
N GLU A 17 -25.72 -11.52 -15.38
CA GLU A 17 -26.22 -10.34 -16.08
C GLU A 17 -25.21 -9.17 -16.04
N ASP A 18 -25.58 -8.04 -15.42
CA ASP A 18 -24.73 -6.83 -15.28
C ASP A 18 -24.14 -6.69 -13.87
N THR A 19 -24.02 -7.81 -13.15
CA THR A 19 -23.40 -7.87 -11.83
C THR A 19 -22.49 -9.10 -11.69
N ILE A 20 -21.71 -9.13 -10.62
CA ILE A 20 -20.89 -10.28 -10.25
C ILE A 20 -21.65 -11.07 -9.20
N ARG A 21 -21.75 -12.38 -9.34
CA ARG A 21 -22.33 -13.26 -8.34
C ARG A 21 -21.24 -14.11 -7.71
N LEU A 22 -21.16 -14.08 -6.38
CA LEU A 22 -20.42 -15.02 -5.55
C LEU A 22 -21.40 -16.08 -5.05
N GLU A 23 -21.12 -17.34 -5.37
CA GLU A 23 -21.78 -18.51 -4.81
C GLU A 23 -20.77 -19.22 -3.91
N THR A 24 -20.98 -19.15 -2.60
CA THR A 24 -20.06 -19.73 -1.59
C THR A 24 -20.23 -21.25 -1.52
N ALA A 25 -19.24 -21.94 -0.93
CA ALA A 25 -19.24 -23.41 -0.82
C ALA A 25 -20.45 -23.97 -0.04
N ASP A 26 -21.07 -23.19 0.85
CA ASP A 26 -22.29 -23.49 1.59
C ASP A 26 -23.58 -23.12 0.83
N GLY A 27 -23.47 -22.63 -0.42
CA GLY A 27 -24.59 -22.33 -1.31
C GLY A 27 -25.20 -20.94 -1.15
N GLU A 28 -24.63 -20.06 -0.32
CA GLU A 28 -25.05 -18.66 -0.20
C GLU A 28 -24.73 -17.91 -1.50
N LYS A 29 -25.65 -17.05 -1.96
CA LYS A 29 -25.50 -16.26 -3.18
C LYS A 29 -25.47 -14.77 -2.86
N LYS A 30 -24.33 -14.13 -3.12
CA LYS A 30 -24.10 -12.69 -2.95
C LYS A 30 -23.88 -12.02 -4.30
N HIS A 31 -24.42 -10.82 -4.45
CA HIS A 31 -24.23 -10.01 -5.66
C HIS A 31 -23.33 -8.81 -5.35
N ILE A 32 -22.35 -8.57 -6.23
CA ILE A 32 -21.35 -7.52 -6.12
C ILE A 32 -21.52 -6.59 -7.33
N PRO A 33 -22.02 -5.35 -7.13
CA PRO A 33 -22.19 -4.38 -8.20
C PRO A 33 -20.84 -3.99 -8.83
N VAL A 34 -20.66 -4.29 -10.11
CA VAL A 34 -19.40 -4.01 -10.81
C VAL A 34 -19.19 -2.52 -11.09
N GLU A 35 -20.27 -1.74 -11.28
CA GLU A 35 -20.22 -0.32 -11.64
C GLU A 35 -19.54 0.56 -10.58
N HIS A 36 -19.48 0.08 -9.34
CA HIS A 36 -18.84 0.76 -8.22
C HIS A 36 -17.67 -0.05 -7.65
N ALA A 37 -17.21 -1.07 -8.37
CA ALA A 37 -16.04 -1.84 -7.97
C ALA A 37 -14.77 -1.10 -8.42
N GLU A 38 -13.96 -0.68 -7.46
CA GLU A 38 -12.59 -0.23 -7.74
C GLU A 38 -11.73 -1.44 -8.14
N ALA A 39 -11.76 -2.48 -7.31
CA ALA A 39 -11.01 -3.71 -7.49
C ALA A 39 -11.63 -4.84 -6.65
N ILE A 40 -11.32 -6.08 -7.01
CA ILE A 40 -11.75 -7.29 -6.32
C ILE A 40 -10.52 -7.99 -5.74
N TYR A 41 -10.57 -8.36 -4.47
CA TYR A 41 -9.49 -9.00 -3.75
C TYR A 41 -9.93 -10.41 -3.34
N LEU A 42 -9.29 -11.42 -3.92
CA LEU A 42 -9.62 -12.83 -3.70
C LEU A 42 -8.65 -13.41 -2.66
N HIS A 43 -9.19 -13.78 -1.50
CA HIS A 43 -8.46 -14.40 -0.39
C HIS A 43 -8.82 -15.89 -0.23
N GLY A 44 -10.06 -16.27 -0.56
CA GLY A 44 -10.54 -17.65 -0.49
C GLY A 44 -10.13 -18.53 -1.67
N GLN A 45 -10.50 -19.81 -1.62
CA GLN A 45 -10.42 -20.74 -2.75
C GLN A 45 -11.57 -20.45 -3.72
N ILE A 46 -11.25 -19.73 -4.79
CA ILE A 46 -12.24 -19.18 -5.72
C ILE A 46 -12.11 -19.79 -7.11
N ASP A 47 -13.20 -20.38 -7.59
CA ASP A 47 -13.40 -20.73 -9.00
C ASP A 47 -13.95 -19.54 -9.79
N TYR A 48 -13.43 -19.32 -11.00
CA TYR A 48 -13.99 -18.33 -11.94
C TYR A 48 -13.84 -18.80 -13.39
N ASN A 49 -14.61 -18.18 -14.30
CA ASN A 49 -14.59 -18.51 -15.72
C ASN A 49 -14.19 -17.33 -16.61
N THR A 50 -13.93 -17.62 -17.89
CA THR A 50 -13.50 -16.62 -18.87
C THR A 50 -14.53 -15.52 -19.14
N ARG A 51 -15.83 -15.79 -18.93
CA ARG A 51 -16.90 -14.78 -19.09
C ARG A 51 -16.83 -13.69 -18.02
N LEU A 52 -16.49 -14.06 -16.77
CA LEU A 52 -16.24 -13.07 -15.74
C LEU A 52 -15.04 -12.20 -16.11
N MET A 53 -13.96 -12.78 -16.63
CA MET A 53 -12.76 -12.01 -17.01
C MET A 53 -13.07 -10.97 -18.09
N SER A 54 -13.80 -11.35 -19.15
CA SER A 54 -14.26 -10.40 -20.17
C SER A 54 -15.11 -9.27 -19.56
N PHE A 55 -16.00 -9.62 -18.63
CA PHE A 55 -16.87 -8.65 -17.97
C PHE A 55 -16.11 -7.64 -17.11
N LEU A 56 -15.13 -8.10 -16.33
CA LEU A 56 -14.27 -7.23 -15.54
C LEU A 56 -13.40 -6.33 -16.42
N ASN A 57 -12.90 -6.85 -17.54
CA ASN A 57 -12.16 -6.06 -18.53
C ASN A 57 -13.00 -4.93 -19.13
N ASP A 58 -14.28 -5.19 -19.46
CA ASP A 58 -15.18 -4.17 -20.00
C ASP A 58 -15.43 -3.02 -19.01
N HIS A 59 -15.39 -3.32 -17.71
CA HIS A 59 -15.58 -2.35 -16.62
C HIS A 59 -14.26 -1.76 -16.06
N GLY A 60 -13.11 -2.22 -16.54
CA GLY A 60 -11.81 -1.75 -16.05
C GLY A 60 -11.50 -2.15 -14.60
N VAL A 61 -12.09 -3.26 -14.10
CA VAL A 61 -11.96 -3.70 -12.71
C VAL A 61 -10.80 -4.68 -12.54
N ALA A 62 -9.87 -4.35 -11.65
CA ALA A 62 -8.75 -5.20 -11.28
C ALA A 62 -9.17 -6.37 -10.38
N VAL A 63 -8.51 -7.52 -10.51
CA VAL A 63 -8.61 -8.62 -9.54
C VAL A 63 -7.23 -8.89 -8.94
N HIS A 64 -7.11 -8.77 -7.63
CA HIS A 64 -5.93 -9.13 -6.87
C HIS A 64 -6.12 -10.50 -6.23
N VAL A 65 -5.14 -11.39 -6.38
CA VAL A 65 -5.18 -12.75 -5.84
C VAL A 65 -4.17 -12.86 -4.71
N PHE A 66 -4.64 -13.35 -3.57
CA PHE A 66 -3.83 -13.70 -2.42
C PHE A 66 -3.75 -15.22 -2.34
N GLY A 67 -2.53 -15.75 -2.25
CA GLY A 67 -2.26 -17.18 -2.23
C GLY A 67 -2.27 -17.74 -0.81
N TRP A 68 -1.61 -18.89 -0.63
CA TRP A 68 -1.43 -19.49 0.69
C TRP A 68 -0.80 -18.51 1.69
N ASN A 69 -1.34 -18.46 2.91
CA ASN A 69 -0.97 -17.51 3.96
C ASN A 69 -1.19 -16.02 3.57
N ASP A 70 -2.17 -15.74 2.70
CA ASP A 70 -2.57 -14.42 2.21
C ASP A 70 -1.42 -13.55 1.72
N ARG A 71 -0.39 -14.21 1.19
CA ARG A 71 0.64 -13.51 0.45
C ARG A 71 0.05 -13.10 -0.88
N TYR A 72 0.23 -11.83 -1.24
CA TYR A 72 -0.13 -11.35 -2.57
C TYR A 72 0.54 -12.23 -3.62
N ALA A 73 -0.27 -12.95 -4.40
CA ALA A 73 0.18 -13.90 -5.42
C ALA A 73 0.27 -13.26 -6.80
N GLY A 74 -0.55 -12.22 -7.05
CA GLY A 74 -0.56 -11.52 -8.31
C GLY A 74 -1.86 -10.77 -8.55
N SER A 75 -2.01 -10.26 -9.76
CA SER A 75 -3.24 -9.60 -10.20
C SER A 75 -3.61 -10.01 -11.62
N LEU A 76 -4.91 -10.20 -11.85
CA LEU A 76 -5.52 -10.25 -13.18
C LEU A 76 -6.05 -8.86 -13.46
N MET A 77 -5.60 -8.27 -14.57
CA MET A 77 -5.74 -6.84 -14.77
C MET A 77 -6.45 -6.56 -16.08
N PRO A 78 -7.32 -5.54 -16.10
CA PRO A 78 -8.11 -5.23 -17.27
C PRO A 78 -7.22 -4.86 -18.46
N GLU A 79 -7.58 -5.35 -19.64
CA GLU A 79 -6.94 -4.96 -20.91
C GLU A 79 -7.20 -3.47 -21.21
N ARG A 80 -8.42 -2.99 -20.92
CA ARG A 80 -8.80 -1.57 -21.02
C ARG A 80 -8.27 -0.79 -19.82
N GLY A 81 -7.00 -0.38 -19.90
CA GLY A 81 -6.41 0.67 -19.05
C GLY A 81 -6.33 2.01 -19.79
N GLN A 82 -5.87 3.08 -19.11
CA GLN A 82 -5.51 4.33 -19.80
C GLN A 82 -4.16 4.16 -20.52
N THR A 83 -4.05 3.29 -21.52
CA THR A 83 -2.78 3.06 -22.22
C THR A 83 -2.31 4.32 -22.95
N SER A 84 -1.05 4.70 -22.74
CA SER A 84 -0.42 5.86 -23.37
C SER A 84 1.04 5.56 -23.66
N GLY A 85 1.36 5.27 -24.92
CA GLY A 85 2.76 5.05 -25.33
C GLY A 85 3.65 6.25 -25.02
N ARG A 86 3.10 7.48 -25.09
CA ARG A 86 3.82 8.70 -24.70
C ARG A 86 4.21 8.68 -23.22
N THR A 87 3.30 8.27 -22.33
CA THR A 87 3.59 8.21 -20.89
C THR A 87 4.70 7.20 -20.59
N VAL A 88 4.68 6.05 -21.23
CA VAL A 88 5.74 5.04 -21.09
C VAL A 88 7.08 5.58 -21.57
N VAL A 89 7.12 6.25 -22.74
CA VAL A 89 8.35 6.87 -23.26
C VAL A 89 8.92 7.89 -22.28
N GLU A 90 8.10 8.77 -21.71
CA GLU A 90 8.59 9.75 -20.73
C GLU A 90 9.00 9.10 -19.40
N GLN A 91 8.36 8.00 -18.98
CA GLN A 91 8.83 7.24 -17.81
C GLN A 91 10.24 6.68 -18.02
N VAL A 92 10.49 6.06 -19.18
CA VAL A 92 11.81 5.51 -19.53
C VAL A 92 12.84 6.63 -19.60
N ARG A 93 12.53 7.77 -20.25
CA ARG A 93 13.44 8.92 -20.34
C ARG A 93 13.81 9.48 -18.97
N ALA A 94 12.84 9.64 -18.08
CA ALA A 94 13.09 10.12 -16.73
C ALA A 94 13.88 9.12 -15.87
N TYR A 95 13.78 7.82 -16.15
CA TYR A 95 14.59 6.79 -15.49
C TYR A 95 16.04 6.78 -16.03
N ASP A 96 16.23 6.96 -17.34
CA ASP A 96 17.53 6.95 -18.00
C ASP A 96 18.32 8.25 -17.77
N ASP A 97 17.63 9.35 -17.48
CA ASP A 97 18.22 10.63 -17.04
C ASP A 97 18.60 10.56 -15.54
N PRO A 98 19.90 10.57 -15.18
CA PRO A 98 20.33 10.43 -13.78
C PRO A 98 19.83 11.56 -12.89
N GLU A 99 19.73 12.79 -13.38
CA GLU A 99 19.30 13.94 -12.58
C GLU A 99 17.80 13.85 -12.29
N GLN A 100 16.99 13.47 -13.29
CA GLN A 100 15.56 13.26 -13.09
C GLN A 100 15.28 12.08 -12.18
N ARG A 101 15.95 10.94 -12.38
CA ARG A 101 15.80 9.76 -11.54
C ARG A 101 16.18 10.07 -10.09
N GLN A 102 17.30 10.74 -9.85
CA GLN A 102 17.76 11.15 -8.52
C GLN A 102 16.74 12.10 -7.87
N SER A 103 16.24 13.08 -8.60
CA SER A 103 15.24 14.04 -8.10
C SER A 103 13.93 13.36 -7.69
N LEU A 104 13.42 12.44 -8.52
CA LEU A 104 12.21 11.66 -8.22
C LEU A 104 12.41 10.74 -7.02
N ALA A 105 13.51 9.98 -6.98
CA ALA A 105 13.85 9.10 -5.87
C ALA A 105 13.99 9.87 -4.55
N ALA A 106 14.70 11.00 -4.56
CA ALA A 106 14.83 11.89 -3.41
C ALA A 106 13.47 12.44 -2.93
N SER A 107 12.55 12.73 -3.86
CA SER A 107 11.18 13.12 -3.53
C SER A 107 10.46 12.00 -2.78
N PHE A 108 10.49 10.76 -3.27
CA PHE A 108 9.90 9.60 -2.58
C PHE A 108 10.47 9.37 -1.18
N VAL A 109 11.79 9.38 -1.02
CA VAL A 109 12.43 9.22 0.30
C VAL A 109 12.00 10.33 1.25
N ARG A 110 11.98 11.58 0.79
CA ARG A 110 11.56 12.73 1.60
C ARG A 110 10.11 12.62 2.05
N GLY A 111 9.19 12.21 1.17
CA GLY A 111 7.79 11.99 1.52
C GLY A 111 7.61 10.84 2.52
N SER A 112 8.34 9.74 2.33
CA SER A 112 8.34 8.58 3.23
C SER A 112 8.78 8.98 4.64
N ILE A 113 9.91 9.70 4.76
CA ILE A 113 10.42 10.18 6.05
C ILE A 113 9.46 11.18 6.69
N HIS A 114 8.90 12.12 5.93
CA HIS A 114 7.89 13.05 6.44
C HIS A 114 6.68 12.32 7.05
N ASN A 115 6.17 11.30 6.37
CA ASN A 115 5.01 10.54 6.85
C ASN A 115 5.33 9.69 8.08
N MET A 116 6.54 9.11 8.16
CA MET A 116 7.05 8.47 9.38
C MET A 116 7.14 9.48 10.53
N ARG A 117 7.81 10.62 10.32
CA ARG A 117 7.98 11.69 11.30
C ARG A 117 6.64 12.21 11.83
N THR A 118 5.65 12.38 10.95
CA THR A 118 4.29 12.80 11.33
C THR A 118 3.65 11.82 12.33
N ASN A 119 3.89 10.52 12.18
CA ASN A 119 3.45 9.55 13.18
C ASN A 119 4.22 9.68 14.49
N VAL A 120 5.56 9.78 14.43
CA VAL A 120 6.39 9.93 15.63
C VAL A 120 5.98 11.16 16.43
N THR A 121 5.88 12.33 15.79
CA THR A 121 5.43 13.58 16.43
C THR A 121 4.06 13.45 17.08
N TYR A 122 3.12 12.72 16.45
CA TYR A 122 1.80 12.48 17.04
C TYR A 122 1.86 11.65 18.34
N TYR A 123 2.76 10.66 18.42
CA TYR A 123 2.92 9.84 19.63
C TYR A 123 3.79 10.54 20.68
N ASP A 124 4.81 11.27 20.25
CA ASP A 124 5.65 12.11 21.12
C ASP A 124 4.81 13.17 21.85
N SER A 125 3.84 13.80 21.17
CA SER A 125 2.92 14.76 21.79
C SER A 125 1.90 14.13 22.76
N ARG A 126 2.02 12.84 23.08
CA ARG A 126 1.19 12.12 24.06
C ARG A 126 2.00 11.88 25.32
N GLU A 127 2.31 10.62 25.63
CA GLU A 127 3.02 10.20 26.84
C GLU A 127 4.31 9.44 26.50
N TYR A 128 4.73 9.46 25.23
CA TYR A 128 5.91 8.74 24.76
C TYR A 128 7.08 9.71 24.57
N GLU A 129 8.28 9.30 24.98
CA GLU A 129 9.52 10.08 24.80
C GLU A 129 10.20 9.64 23.50
N LEU A 130 9.92 10.34 22.39
CA LEU A 130 10.39 9.96 21.05
C LEU A 130 11.21 11.08 20.37
N GLY A 131 11.63 12.10 21.13
CA GLY A 131 12.47 13.20 20.65
C GLY A 131 13.71 12.74 19.87
N ASP A 132 14.45 11.77 20.40
CA ASP A 132 15.62 11.19 19.72
C ASP A 132 15.25 10.55 18.36
N VAL A 133 14.07 9.95 18.24
CA VAL A 133 13.61 9.39 16.95
C VAL A 133 13.29 10.51 15.96
N ILE A 134 12.69 11.61 16.42
CA ILE A 134 12.42 12.79 15.58
C ILE A 134 13.73 13.38 15.07
N GLU A 135 14.72 13.58 15.93
CA GLU A 135 16.06 14.08 15.55
C GLU A 135 16.71 13.17 14.51
N ASN A 136 16.70 11.85 14.71
CA ASN A 136 17.24 10.90 13.74
C ASN A 136 16.54 10.95 12.37
N LEU A 137 15.23 11.23 12.33
CA LEU A 137 14.48 11.39 11.08
C LEU A 137 14.79 12.73 10.40
N ASP A 138 15.01 13.78 11.18
CA ASP A 138 15.42 15.10 10.68
C ASP A 138 16.84 15.05 10.10
N ASP A 139 17.78 14.38 10.78
CA ASP A 139 19.12 14.12 10.28
C ASP A 139 19.12 13.30 8.99
N ALA A 140 18.30 12.24 8.92
CA ALA A 140 18.14 11.46 7.70
C ALA A 140 17.57 12.31 6.56
N THR A 141 16.61 13.21 6.85
CA THR A 141 16.05 14.13 5.85
C THR A 141 17.09 15.11 5.31
N ALA A 142 17.94 15.66 6.19
CA ALA A 142 19.00 16.59 5.80
C ALA A 142 20.01 15.95 4.83
N ARG A 143 20.32 14.65 5.02
CA ARG A 143 21.26 13.90 4.18
C ARG A 143 20.75 13.57 2.77
N ILE A 144 19.46 13.74 2.48
CA ILE A 144 18.89 13.43 1.15
C ILE A 144 19.55 14.29 0.07
N GLY A 145 19.84 15.57 0.36
CA GLY A 145 20.43 16.50 -0.61
C GLY A 145 21.88 16.18 -0.97
N ASP A 146 22.58 15.47 -0.07
CA ASP A 146 24.00 15.13 -0.22
C ASP A 146 24.22 13.73 -0.82
N ALA A 147 23.16 12.95 -1.00
CA ALA A 147 23.25 11.60 -1.55
C ALA A 147 23.71 11.64 -3.02
N ALA A 148 24.84 10.98 -3.30
CA ALA A 148 25.49 10.98 -4.61
C ALA A 148 24.73 10.15 -5.65
N ASP A 149 24.00 9.12 -5.21
CA ASP A 149 23.27 8.20 -6.08
C ASP A 149 22.03 7.59 -5.40
N ILE A 150 21.34 6.73 -6.13
CA ILE A 150 20.13 6.03 -5.68
C ILE A 150 20.42 5.05 -4.53
N SER A 151 21.59 4.42 -4.51
CA SER A 151 21.98 3.49 -3.46
C SER A 151 22.16 4.21 -2.12
N GLU A 152 22.77 5.39 -2.14
CA GLU A 152 22.89 6.25 -0.96
C GLU A 152 21.51 6.73 -0.47
N LEU A 153 20.60 7.10 -1.38
CA LEU A 153 19.21 7.45 -1.03
C LEU A 153 18.46 6.28 -0.36
N MET A 154 18.62 5.05 -0.87
CA MET A 154 18.07 3.85 -0.22
C MET A 154 18.70 3.62 1.16
N GLY A 155 19.99 3.92 1.33
CA GLY A 155 20.67 3.89 2.63
C GLY A 155 20.12 4.90 3.64
N VAL A 156 19.78 6.10 3.17
CA VAL A 156 19.09 7.14 3.96
C VAL A 156 17.71 6.65 4.38
N GLU A 157 16.92 6.11 3.45
CA GLU A 157 15.59 5.56 3.75
C GLU A 157 15.66 4.42 4.77
N ALA A 158 16.59 3.48 4.59
CA ALA A 158 16.78 2.36 5.52
C ALA A 158 17.16 2.84 6.93
N THR A 159 17.99 3.87 7.02
CA THR A 159 18.36 4.49 8.31
C THR A 159 17.16 5.14 8.98
N ALA A 160 16.38 5.92 8.24
CA ALA A 160 15.16 6.52 8.75
C ALA A 160 14.14 5.47 9.19
N ARG A 161 13.94 4.40 8.41
CA ARG A 161 13.03 3.29 8.73
C ARG A 161 13.44 2.57 10.01
N ARG A 162 14.74 2.31 10.21
CA ARG A 162 15.26 1.72 11.47
C ARG A 162 15.01 2.63 12.66
N ALA A 163 15.25 3.93 12.53
CA ALA A 163 14.97 4.88 13.61
C ALA A 163 13.47 4.91 13.95
N TYR A 164 12.62 4.99 12.92
CA TYR A 164 11.17 4.98 13.05
C TYR A 164 10.63 3.69 13.71
N TYR A 165 11.25 2.54 13.47
CA TYR A 165 10.84 1.28 14.09
C TYR A 165 10.98 1.27 15.62
N ARG A 166 11.85 2.10 16.20
CA ARG A 166 11.91 2.27 17.68
C ARG A 166 10.62 2.87 18.25
N THR A 167 9.84 3.60 17.45
CA THR A 167 8.51 4.04 17.85
C THR A 167 7.55 2.86 18.11
N PHE A 168 7.73 1.73 17.42
CA PHE A 168 6.88 0.56 17.62
C PHE A 168 7.14 -0.07 18.99
N GLU A 169 8.41 -0.18 19.40
CA GLU A 169 8.80 -0.66 20.73
C GLU A 169 8.18 0.18 21.85
N ALA A 170 8.12 1.50 21.69
CA ALA A 170 7.53 2.39 22.68
C ALA A 170 5.99 2.35 22.69
N VAL A 171 5.36 2.31 21.52
CA VAL A 171 3.90 2.52 21.37
C VAL A 171 3.09 1.24 21.55
N LEU A 172 3.68 0.08 21.27
CA LEU A 172 3.03 -1.22 21.39
C LEU A 172 3.19 -1.79 22.79
N PRO A 173 2.21 -2.55 23.30
CA PRO A 173 2.33 -3.26 24.56
C PRO A 173 3.33 -4.41 24.46
N ASP A 174 3.92 -4.83 25.60
CA ASP A 174 4.90 -5.92 25.68
C ASP A 174 4.46 -7.23 25.01
N SER A 175 3.15 -7.53 24.99
CA SER A 175 2.60 -8.71 24.31
C SER A 175 2.80 -8.68 22.78
N PHE A 176 3.07 -7.50 22.24
CA PHE A 176 3.42 -7.22 20.85
C PHE A 176 4.83 -6.62 20.75
N ALA A 177 5.80 -7.20 21.48
CA ALA A 177 7.21 -6.86 21.36
C ALA A 177 7.69 -6.92 19.89
N PHE A 178 8.56 -5.98 19.53
CA PHE A 178 9.06 -5.82 18.17
C PHE A 178 10.55 -5.51 18.15
N ASP A 179 11.37 -6.54 17.95
CA ASP A 179 12.84 -6.43 17.91
C ASP A 179 13.39 -6.04 16.53
N GLY A 180 12.52 -5.52 15.66
CA GLY A 180 12.84 -5.15 14.30
C GLY A 180 12.11 -5.99 13.24
N ARG A 181 12.38 -5.61 11.99
CA ARG A 181 11.58 -6.04 10.84
C ARG A 181 12.18 -7.27 10.16
N GLU A 182 11.42 -8.37 10.19
CA GLU A 182 11.75 -9.67 9.57
C GLU A 182 10.57 -10.19 8.73
N TYR A 183 10.82 -10.48 7.46
CA TYR A 183 9.76 -10.54 6.42
C TYR A 183 9.33 -11.94 6.01
N ASN A 184 10.18 -12.95 6.13
CA ASN A 184 9.94 -14.23 5.46
C ASN A 184 10.66 -15.44 6.10
N PRO A 185 9.98 -16.19 6.97
CA PRO A 185 8.63 -15.92 7.49
C PRO A 185 8.61 -14.79 8.56
N PRO A 186 7.45 -14.16 8.83
CA PRO A 186 7.32 -13.23 9.95
C PRO A 186 7.50 -13.99 11.28
N PRO A 187 8.41 -13.58 12.18
CA PRO A 187 8.67 -14.34 13.41
C PRO A 187 7.71 -14.01 14.56
N ASN A 188 6.97 -12.90 14.46
CA ASN A 188 6.11 -12.39 15.54
C ASN A 188 4.85 -11.66 14.99
N PRO A 189 3.85 -11.40 15.85
CA PRO A 189 2.60 -10.75 15.45
C PRO A 189 2.76 -9.39 14.77
N VAL A 190 3.70 -8.56 15.23
CA VAL A 190 3.91 -7.21 14.66
C VAL A 190 4.45 -7.34 13.23
N ASN A 191 5.42 -8.23 13.01
CA ASN A 191 5.93 -8.53 11.68
C ASN A 191 4.84 -9.11 10.76
N ALA A 192 3.93 -9.94 11.29
CA ALA A 192 2.79 -10.46 10.54
C ALA A 192 1.82 -9.34 10.11
N LEU A 193 1.45 -8.44 11.05
CA LEU A 193 0.59 -7.29 10.80
C LEU A 193 1.20 -6.33 9.77
N ILE A 194 2.49 -5.99 9.91
CA ILE A 194 3.18 -5.12 8.94
C ILE A 194 3.21 -5.79 7.56
N SER A 195 3.50 -7.09 7.49
CA SER A 195 3.56 -7.81 6.21
C SER A 195 2.20 -7.81 5.50
N PHE A 196 1.13 -8.11 6.23
CA PHE A 196 -0.24 -8.13 5.70
C PHE A 196 -0.71 -6.72 5.32
N GLY A 197 -0.50 -5.74 6.18
CA GLY A 197 -0.83 -4.34 5.89
C GLY A 197 -0.10 -3.81 4.66
N ASN A 198 1.21 -4.07 4.55
CA ASN A 198 2.02 -3.62 3.42
C ASN A 198 1.61 -4.30 2.10
N SER A 199 1.17 -5.56 2.13
CA SER A 199 0.68 -6.24 0.92
C SER A 199 -0.61 -5.60 0.39
N MET A 200 -1.50 -5.15 1.28
CA MET A 200 -2.71 -4.41 0.90
C MET A 200 -2.40 -3.01 0.37
N VAL A 201 -1.47 -2.27 1.00
CA VAL A 201 -1.01 -0.97 0.48
C VAL A 201 -0.43 -1.15 -0.92
N TYR A 202 0.43 -2.15 -1.11
CA TYR A 202 1.01 -2.47 -2.41
C TYR A 202 -0.06 -2.77 -3.46
N ALA A 203 -1.03 -3.64 -3.17
CA ALA A 203 -2.12 -3.96 -4.10
C ALA A 203 -2.97 -2.73 -4.46
N ASN A 204 -3.29 -1.88 -3.49
CA ASN A 204 -3.99 -0.62 -3.76
C ASN A 204 -3.15 0.36 -4.59
N CYS A 205 -1.82 0.41 -4.41
CA CYS A 205 -0.92 1.20 -5.25
C CYS A 205 -0.87 0.67 -6.69
N VAL A 206 -0.87 -0.66 -6.89
CA VAL A 206 -0.96 -1.28 -8.22
C VAL A 206 -2.24 -0.83 -8.93
N SER A 207 -3.38 -0.90 -8.25
CA SER A 207 -4.67 -0.43 -8.78
C SER A 207 -4.68 1.07 -9.06
N ALA A 208 -4.16 1.88 -8.14
CA ALA A 208 -4.06 3.32 -8.33
C ALA A 208 -3.21 3.70 -9.55
N ILE A 209 -2.05 3.06 -9.75
CA ILE A 209 -1.17 3.30 -10.91
C ILE A 209 -1.89 2.91 -12.21
N ARG A 210 -2.56 1.74 -12.23
CA ARG A 210 -3.22 1.23 -13.44
C ARG A 210 -4.53 1.93 -13.79
N ALA A 211 -5.12 2.65 -12.85
CA ALA A 211 -6.17 3.64 -13.13
C ALA A 211 -5.61 4.88 -13.87
N THR A 212 -4.30 4.98 -14.04
CA THR A 212 -3.61 5.99 -14.84
C THR A 212 -2.92 5.37 -16.05
N ALA A 213 -2.12 6.18 -16.75
CA ALA A 213 -1.37 5.76 -17.93
C ALA A 213 0.09 5.38 -17.64
N LEU A 214 0.46 5.35 -16.36
CA LEU A 214 1.79 4.96 -15.92
C LEU A 214 1.95 3.44 -16.03
N ASP A 215 3.10 3.01 -16.53
CA ASP A 215 3.55 1.64 -16.45
C ASP A 215 4.04 1.33 -15.01
N PRO A 216 3.49 0.32 -14.33
CA PRO A 216 3.83 0.01 -12.95
C PRO A 216 5.22 -0.65 -12.78
N THR A 217 5.89 -1.03 -13.87
CA THR A 217 7.21 -1.69 -13.82
C THR A 217 8.37 -0.69 -13.81
N ILE A 218 8.15 0.55 -14.25
CA ILE A 218 9.18 1.59 -14.32
C ILE A 218 9.11 2.47 -13.07
N SER A 219 10.04 2.25 -12.15
CA SER A 219 10.25 2.97 -10.89
C SER A 219 11.46 3.91 -10.93
N TYR A 220 11.68 4.67 -9.86
CA TYR A 220 12.77 5.64 -9.76
C TYR A 220 13.67 5.38 -8.54
N LEU A 221 13.08 5.03 -7.39
CA LEU A 221 13.84 4.68 -6.18
C LEU A 221 14.23 3.19 -6.19
N HIS A 222 13.25 2.30 -6.26
CA HIS A 222 13.53 0.87 -6.38
C HIS A 222 14.02 0.53 -7.77
N GLU A 223 14.98 -0.38 -7.89
CA GLU A 223 15.42 -0.85 -9.21
C GLU A 223 14.25 -1.57 -9.94
N PRO A 224 13.98 -1.24 -11.21
CA PRO A 224 13.08 -2.05 -12.04
C PRO A 224 13.58 -3.50 -12.08
N GLY A 225 12.74 -4.42 -11.60
CA GLY A 225 13.09 -5.83 -11.47
C GLY A 225 12.20 -6.71 -12.33
N GLU A 226 12.65 -7.91 -12.63
CA GLU A 226 11.81 -8.89 -13.33
C GLU A 226 10.60 -9.29 -12.48
N ARG A 227 9.43 -9.38 -13.12
CA ARG A 227 8.17 -9.87 -12.51
C ARG A 227 7.70 -9.08 -11.29
N ARG A 228 8.05 -7.79 -11.20
CA ARG A 228 7.69 -6.92 -10.07
C ARG A 228 7.15 -5.58 -10.55
N TYR A 229 6.11 -5.07 -9.90
CA TYR A 229 5.62 -3.71 -10.10
C TYR A 229 6.42 -2.75 -9.23
N SER A 230 7.65 -2.44 -9.64
CA SER A 230 8.57 -1.65 -8.82
C SER A 230 8.04 -0.23 -8.54
N LEU A 231 7.27 0.39 -9.44
CA LEU A 231 6.70 1.73 -9.17
C LEU A 231 5.69 1.70 -8.02
N SER A 232 4.98 0.59 -7.86
CA SER A 232 4.08 0.40 -6.73
C SER A 232 4.83 0.34 -5.40
N LEU A 233 6.11 -0.05 -5.37
CA LEU A 233 6.93 0.01 -4.16
C LEU A 233 7.25 1.46 -3.79
N ASP A 234 7.72 2.25 -4.76
CA ASP A 234 8.04 3.68 -4.56
C ASP A 234 6.83 4.44 -3.98
N ILE A 235 5.65 4.26 -4.58
CA ILE A 235 4.41 4.89 -4.08
C ILE A 235 4.02 4.29 -2.73
N ALA A 236 4.09 2.96 -2.55
CA ALA A 236 3.69 2.32 -1.29
C ALA A 236 4.50 2.84 -0.10
N ASP A 237 5.79 3.15 -0.25
CA ASP A 237 6.60 3.66 0.86
C ASP A 237 6.10 4.98 1.43
N LEU A 238 5.46 5.82 0.62
CA LEU A 238 4.78 7.04 1.08
C LEU A 238 3.58 6.71 1.98
N PHE A 239 2.86 5.64 1.68
CA PHE A 239 1.57 5.32 2.31
C PHE A 239 1.64 4.26 3.42
N LYS A 240 2.70 3.45 3.51
CA LYS A 240 2.88 2.46 4.59
C LYS A 240 2.77 3.09 5.99
N PRO A 241 3.43 4.22 6.31
CA PRO A 241 3.25 4.88 7.60
C PRO A 241 1.81 5.36 7.84
N VAL A 242 1.12 5.78 6.79
CA VAL A 242 -0.19 6.41 6.88
C VAL A 242 -1.32 5.38 7.00
N LEU A 243 -1.20 4.26 6.30
CA LEU A 243 -2.24 3.24 6.17
C LEU A 243 -1.97 2.00 7.03
N THR A 244 -0.76 1.45 6.97
CA THR A 244 -0.42 0.22 7.69
C THR A 244 -0.10 0.50 9.15
N ASP A 245 0.90 1.34 9.39
CA ASP A 245 1.48 1.47 10.73
C ASP A 245 0.51 2.14 11.71
N ARG A 246 -0.14 3.24 11.29
CA ARG A 246 -1.18 3.90 12.10
C ARG A 246 -2.36 2.98 12.42
N LEU A 247 -2.74 2.15 11.45
CA LEU A 247 -3.83 1.21 11.64
C LEU A 247 -3.41 0.14 12.65
N LEU A 248 -2.23 -0.44 12.48
CA LEU A 248 -1.65 -1.41 13.40
C LEU A 248 -1.64 -0.88 14.83
N PHE A 249 -1.04 0.29 15.07
CA PHE A 249 -1.00 0.90 16.40
C PHE A 249 -2.40 1.09 16.99
N ARG A 250 -3.35 1.54 16.18
CA ARG A 250 -4.74 1.72 16.62
C ARG A 250 -5.39 0.39 17.04
N LEU A 251 -5.29 -0.64 16.19
CA LEU A 251 -5.97 -1.91 16.42
C LEU A 251 -5.41 -2.64 17.65
N VAL A 252 -4.09 -2.65 17.81
CA VAL A 252 -3.43 -3.28 18.96
C VAL A 252 -3.73 -2.51 20.24
N ASN A 253 -3.55 -1.18 20.27
CA ASN A 253 -3.75 -0.40 21.50
C ASN A 253 -5.22 -0.31 21.93
N ARG A 254 -6.16 -0.49 21.01
CA ARG A 254 -7.60 -0.61 21.31
C ARG A 254 -8.05 -2.04 21.58
N LYS A 255 -7.14 -3.00 21.59
CA LYS A 255 -7.42 -4.44 21.78
C LYS A 255 -8.45 -4.98 20.78
N GLN A 256 -8.50 -4.39 19.58
CA GLN A 256 -9.28 -4.92 18.45
C GLN A 256 -8.55 -6.10 17.80
N ILE A 257 -7.22 -6.14 17.93
CA ILE A 257 -6.38 -7.30 17.63
C ILE A 257 -5.61 -7.65 18.90
N SER A 258 -5.58 -8.94 19.20
CA SER A 258 -5.01 -9.57 20.39
C SER A 258 -4.09 -10.73 19.99
N ARG A 259 -3.48 -11.43 20.96
CA ARG A 259 -2.65 -12.60 20.66
C ARG A 259 -3.44 -13.78 20.08
N ASP A 260 -4.74 -13.85 20.39
CA ASP A 260 -5.62 -14.94 19.93
C ASP A 260 -5.95 -14.82 18.44
N ASP A 261 -5.69 -13.66 17.83
CA ASP A 261 -5.87 -13.38 16.40
C ASP A 261 -4.69 -13.88 15.53
N PHE A 262 -3.76 -14.61 16.14
CA PHE A 262 -2.57 -15.15 15.48
C PHE A 262 -2.51 -16.67 15.62
N ARG A 263 -1.84 -17.31 14.68
CA ARG A 263 -1.43 -18.69 14.75
C ARG A 263 0.08 -18.77 14.62
N ASP A 264 0.70 -19.55 15.49
CA ASP A 264 2.11 -19.88 15.41
C ASP A 264 2.29 -21.15 14.57
N GLU A 265 3.15 -21.09 13.58
CA GLU A 265 3.68 -22.23 12.83
C GLU A 265 5.19 -22.34 13.12
N VAL A 266 5.83 -23.48 12.82
CA VAL A 266 7.26 -23.67 13.15
C VAL A 266 8.11 -22.57 12.52
N GLY A 267 8.64 -21.67 13.36
CA GLY A 267 9.45 -20.53 12.94
C GLY A 267 8.68 -19.36 12.31
N SER A 268 7.35 -19.32 12.42
CA SER A 268 6.55 -18.21 11.88
C SER A 268 5.30 -17.88 12.67
N CYS A 269 4.84 -16.64 12.58
CA CYS A 269 3.60 -16.14 13.14
C CYS A 269 2.76 -15.54 12.03
N LEU A 270 1.49 -15.93 11.93
CA LEU A 270 0.56 -15.47 10.90
C LEU A 270 -0.76 -15.04 11.55
N LEU A 271 -1.47 -14.10 10.91
CA LEU A 271 -2.84 -13.78 11.31
C LEU A 271 -3.74 -14.98 11.02
N ASN A 272 -4.64 -15.31 11.95
CA ASN A 272 -5.71 -16.26 11.69
C ASN A 272 -6.86 -15.57 10.91
N GLU A 273 -7.96 -16.27 10.66
CA GLU A 273 -9.09 -15.72 9.89
C GLU A 273 -9.78 -14.54 10.58
N GLU A 274 -9.95 -14.58 11.90
CA GLU A 274 -10.57 -13.52 12.68
C GLU A 274 -9.72 -12.24 12.67
N GLY A 275 -8.41 -12.40 12.91
CA GLY A 275 -7.44 -11.31 12.86
C GLY A 275 -7.36 -10.65 11.48
N ARG A 276 -7.32 -11.47 10.41
CA ARG A 276 -7.34 -11.00 9.02
C ARG A 276 -8.61 -10.21 8.70
N THR A 277 -9.77 -10.76 9.04
CA THR A 277 -11.08 -10.13 8.78
C THR A 277 -11.18 -8.79 9.51
N THR A 278 -10.75 -8.75 10.77
CA THR A 278 -10.76 -7.53 11.58
C THR A 278 -9.83 -6.46 11.01
N PHE A 279 -8.58 -6.82 10.70
CA PHE A 279 -7.63 -5.88 10.10
C PHE A 279 -8.15 -5.34 8.78
N LEU A 280 -8.63 -6.23 7.90
CA LEU A 280 -9.11 -5.85 6.57
C LEU A 280 -10.28 -4.88 6.65
N LYS A 281 -11.30 -5.20 7.45
CA LYS A 281 -12.48 -4.34 7.61
C LYS A 281 -12.07 -2.92 8.01
N GLU A 282 -11.13 -2.82 8.94
CA GLU A 282 -10.65 -1.54 9.45
C GLU A 282 -9.70 -0.83 8.48
N PHE A 283 -8.99 -1.57 7.63
CA PHE A 283 -8.18 -1.03 6.53
C PHE A 283 -9.06 -0.42 5.43
N GLU A 284 -10.10 -1.12 4.98
CA GLU A 284 -11.05 -0.62 3.98
C GLU A 284 -11.81 0.60 4.49
N GLN A 285 -12.27 0.57 5.74
CA GLN A 285 -12.86 1.76 6.38
C GLN A 285 -11.87 2.93 6.45
N THR A 286 -10.57 2.67 6.58
CA THR A 286 -9.55 3.73 6.55
C THR A 286 -9.38 4.30 5.15
N LEU A 287 -9.43 3.46 4.11
CA LEU A 287 -9.40 3.89 2.71
C LEU A 287 -10.59 4.78 2.34
N GLU A 288 -11.79 4.47 2.86
CA GLU A 288 -13.02 5.24 2.63
C GLU A 288 -13.04 6.60 3.37
N ARG A 289 -12.29 6.75 4.47
CA ARG A 289 -12.23 8.03 5.20
C ARG A 289 -11.74 9.14 4.29
N THR A 290 -12.26 10.34 4.51
CA THR A 290 -11.92 11.51 3.71
C THR A 290 -11.19 12.58 4.51
N VAL A 291 -10.34 13.33 3.82
CA VAL A 291 -9.63 14.51 4.34
C VAL A 291 -9.86 15.70 3.42
N GLU A 292 -9.86 16.90 3.97
CA GLU A 292 -9.85 18.13 3.16
C GLU A 292 -8.50 18.25 2.44
N HIS A 293 -8.54 18.33 1.11
CA HIS A 293 -7.33 18.46 0.31
C HIS A 293 -6.92 19.94 0.16
N PRO A 294 -5.68 20.32 0.50
CA PRO A 294 -5.28 21.72 0.67
C PRO A 294 -5.39 22.54 -0.62
N THR A 295 -5.23 21.91 -1.78
CA THR A 295 -5.24 22.59 -3.08
C THR A 295 -6.42 22.24 -3.99
N LEU A 296 -7.18 21.17 -3.69
CA LEU A 296 -8.30 20.74 -4.55
C LEU A 296 -9.65 21.27 -4.05
N ASN A 297 -9.68 21.94 -2.90
CA ASN A 297 -10.88 22.53 -2.28
C ASN A 297 -12.06 21.55 -2.20
N ARG A 298 -11.77 20.29 -1.90
CA ARG A 298 -12.75 19.21 -1.71
C ARG A 298 -12.20 18.13 -0.80
N LYS A 299 -13.11 17.36 -0.23
CA LYS A 299 -12.80 16.11 0.47
C LYS A 299 -12.33 15.04 -0.51
N VAL A 300 -11.26 14.35 -0.17
CA VAL A 300 -10.73 13.20 -0.92
C VAL A 300 -10.55 12.02 0.01
N SER A 301 -10.85 10.81 -0.46
CA SER A 301 -10.64 9.58 0.31
C SER A 301 -9.15 9.22 0.34
N TYR A 302 -8.73 8.43 1.34
CA TYR A 302 -7.37 7.91 1.37
C TYR A 302 -7.09 7.08 0.13
N GLN A 303 -8.05 6.26 -0.32
CA GLN A 303 -7.95 5.53 -1.59
C GLN A 303 -7.65 6.44 -2.78
N TYR A 304 -8.34 7.59 -2.87
CA TYR A 304 -8.10 8.54 -3.94
C TYR A 304 -6.77 9.29 -3.81
N LEU A 305 -6.21 9.44 -2.60
CA LEU A 305 -4.86 9.99 -2.41
C LEU A 305 -3.78 9.13 -3.11
N LEU A 306 -3.90 7.80 -3.10
CA LEU A 306 -2.97 6.93 -3.84
C LEU A 306 -3.04 7.23 -5.35
N ARG A 307 -4.25 7.41 -5.88
CA ARG A 307 -4.46 7.76 -7.30
C ARG A 307 -3.95 9.16 -7.63
N LEU A 308 -4.15 10.13 -6.73
CA LEU A 308 -3.62 11.48 -6.89
C LEU A 308 -2.09 11.49 -6.94
N GLU A 309 -1.43 10.63 -6.17
CA GLU A 309 0.04 10.50 -6.23
C GLU A 309 0.51 10.00 -7.59
N ALA A 310 -0.15 8.97 -8.13
CA ALA A 310 0.12 8.51 -9.50
C ALA A 310 -0.15 9.62 -10.54
N TYR A 311 -1.22 10.42 -10.38
CA TYR A 311 -1.48 11.56 -11.28
C TYR A 311 -0.42 12.66 -11.18
N LYS A 312 0.10 12.96 -9.99
CA LYS A 312 1.18 13.94 -9.80
C LYS A 312 2.44 13.51 -10.54
N LEU A 313 2.83 12.23 -10.41
CA LEU A 313 3.97 11.68 -11.14
C LEU A 313 3.74 11.74 -12.65
N LYS A 314 2.57 11.29 -13.13
CA LYS A 314 2.21 11.39 -14.55
C LYS A 314 2.27 12.82 -15.07
N LYS A 315 1.80 13.80 -14.28
CA LYS A 315 1.83 15.22 -14.64
C LYS A 315 3.26 15.71 -14.78
N HIS A 316 4.11 15.42 -13.79
CA HIS A 316 5.54 15.74 -13.84
C HIS A 316 6.20 15.24 -15.13
N LEU A 317 6.02 13.95 -15.45
CA LEU A 317 6.63 13.32 -16.62
C LEU A 317 6.14 13.91 -17.95
N LEU A 318 4.89 14.37 -18.03
CA LEU A 318 4.31 14.86 -19.29
C LEU A 318 4.45 16.38 -19.48
N THR A 319 4.57 17.15 -18.40
CA THR A 319 4.54 18.63 -18.45
C THR A 319 5.82 19.28 -17.91
N GLY A 320 6.70 18.53 -17.25
CA GLY A 320 7.90 19.06 -16.59
C GLY A 320 7.62 19.84 -15.29
N GLU A 321 6.38 19.82 -14.78
CA GLU A 321 6.06 20.44 -13.49
C GLU A 321 6.75 19.68 -12.35
N SER A 322 7.25 20.37 -11.32
CA SER A 322 8.00 19.70 -10.24
C SER A 322 7.16 18.65 -9.51
N TYR A 323 7.71 17.47 -9.30
CA TYR A 323 7.09 16.43 -8.50
C TYR A 323 7.43 16.58 -7.00
N ASP A 324 6.46 17.01 -6.21
CA ASP A 324 6.54 16.91 -4.75
C ASP A 324 5.74 15.70 -4.28
N SER A 325 6.38 14.71 -3.66
CA SER A 325 5.73 13.50 -3.17
C SER A 325 4.62 13.75 -2.14
N PHE A 326 3.75 12.76 -1.91
CA PHE A 326 2.72 12.83 -0.88
C PHE A 326 3.32 12.99 0.52
N LYS A 327 2.94 14.08 1.18
CA LYS A 327 3.25 14.39 2.57
C LYS A 327 1.94 14.64 3.30
N ARG A 328 1.66 13.87 4.34
CA ARG A 328 0.48 14.03 5.18
C ARG A 328 0.51 15.40 5.89
N TRP A 329 -0.63 16.10 5.91
CA TRP A 329 -0.78 17.46 6.44
C TRP A 329 -1.79 17.62 7.58
N TRP A 330 -2.33 16.53 8.12
CA TRP A 330 -3.34 16.51 9.18
C TRP A 330 -2.92 15.69 10.38
#